data_AF-A0A522CFZ8-F1
#
_entry.id   AF-A0A522CFZ8-F1
#
_cell.length_a   1.000
_cell.length_b   1.000
_cell.length_c   1.000
_cell.angle_alpha   90.00
_cell.angle_beta   90.00
_cell.angle_gamma   90.00
#
_symmetry.space_group_name_H-M   'P 1'
#
loop_
_entity.id
_entity.type
_entity.pdbx_description
1 polymer ?
#
loop_
_entity_poly.entity_id
_entity_poly.type
_entity_poly.pdbx_seq_one_letter_code
_entity_poly.pdbx_strand_id
1 'polypeptide(L)'
;MEPRPDKKTAKKSAAPYAKAAYDVARDEAEVDNWQLILEQLAEIMNDPELKEMTHDPRLSQGQLKTIMGKVLDELEVSASQRNFVNLLIKDKKLSLLPWIHKGFVQERKKAEAAPGVDPLTEVTIVSAIALTPQQLDNLKATLKKRFNTSAEPDVQVDPDLIGGIKIVIGDRVYDQTIKGQLERLKKHLDKPPAP
;
A
#
# COMPACT_ATOMS: atom_id res chain seq x y z
N MET A 1 -3.27 26.88 12.69
CA MET A 1 -3.55 26.16 11.43
C MET A 1 -2.43 25.14 11.28
N GLU A 2 -2.62 23.94 11.82
CA GLU A 2 -1.60 22.89 11.72
C GLU A 2 -1.47 22.43 10.25
N PRO A 3 -0.26 22.23 9.73
CA PRO A 3 -0.06 21.81 8.35
C PRO A 3 -0.69 20.43 8.16
N ARG A 4 -1.39 20.26 7.03
CA ARG A 4 -1.92 18.98 6.55
C ARG A 4 -0.82 17.92 6.71
N PRO A 5 -1.04 16.79 7.39
CA PRO A 5 -0.04 15.75 7.42
C PRO A 5 0.17 15.26 5.99
N ASP A 6 1.38 15.45 5.46
CA ASP A 6 1.79 14.87 4.19
C ASP A 6 1.42 13.38 4.20
N LYS A 7 0.84 12.87 3.10
CA LYS A 7 0.43 11.46 2.97
C LYS A 7 1.56 10.48 3.36
N LYS A 8 2.82 10.92 3.20
CA LYS A 8 4.05 10.20 3.56
C LYS A 8 4.26 10.09 5.08
N THR A 9 3.94 11.13 5.84
CA THR A 9 4.08 11.17 7.31
C THR A 9 2.98 10.35 7.99
N ALA A 10 1.74 10.45 7.50
CA ALA A 10 0.62 9.64 7.98
C ALA A 10 0.87 8.13 7.81
N LYS A 11 1.41 7.71 6.65
CA LYS A 11 1.80 6.32 6.38
C LYS A 11 2.84 5.81 7.40
N LYS A 12 3.84 6.64 7.74
CA LYS A 12 4.91 6.26 8.67
C LYS A 12 4.39 6.11 10.12
N SER A 13 3.46 6.96 10.53
CA SER A 13 2.85 6.88 11.86
C SER A 13 1.84 5.75 12.01
N ALA A 14 1.21 5.29 10.92
CA ALA A 14 0.26 4.17 10.93
C ALA A 14 0.93 2.79 10.97
N ALA A 15 2.14 2.67 10.42
CA ALA A 15 2.89 1.40 10.35
C ALA A 15 3.00 0.63 11.70
N PRO A 16 3.37 1.26 12.84
CA PRO A 16 3.44 0.53 14.11
C PRO A 16 2.07 0.05 14.60
N TYR A 17 1.00 0.82 14.36
CA TYR A 17 -0.36 0.42 14.74
C TYR A 17 -0.87 -0.73 13.87
N ALA A 18 -0.58 -0.68 12.56
CA ALA A 18 -0.91 -1.76 11.64
C ALA A 18 -0.24 -3.08 12.03
N LYS A 19 1.05 -3.03 12.36
CA LYS A 19 1.79 -4.21 12.83
C LYS A 19 1.23 -4.73 14.15
N ALA A 20 0.97 -3.86 15.12
CA ALA A 20 0.41 -4.26 16.40
C ALA A 20 -0.98 -4.91 16.25
N ALA A 21 -1.85 -4.33 15.42
CA ALA A 21 -3.16 -4.92 15.12
C ALA A 21 -3.02 -6.29 14.45
N TYR A 22 -2.07 -6.44 13.52
CA TYR A 22 -1.79 -7.72 12.86
C TYR A 22 -1.26 -8.78 13.83
N ASP A 23 -0.32 -8.42 14.70
CA ASP A 23 0.23 -9.34 15.70
C ASP A 23 -0.87 -9.83 16.65
N VAL A 24 -1.73 -8.93 17.15
CA VAL A 24 -2.90 -9.30 17.99
C VAL A 24 -3.86 -10.20 17.23
N ALA A 25 -4.21 -9.84 15.99
CA ALA A 25 -5.13 -10.64 15.17
C ALA A 25 -4.60 -12.05 14.89
N ARG A 26 -3.27 -12.18 14.73
CA ARG A 26 -2.61 -13.48 14.57
C ARG A 26 -2.65 -14.29 15.85
N ASP A 27 -2.34 -13.68 16.99
CA ASP A 27 -2.33 -14.34 18.29
C ASP A 27 -3.74 -14.80 18.70
N GLU A 28 -4.78 -14.07 18.28
CA GLU A 28 -6.19 -14.41 18.45
C GLU A 28 -6.74 -15.38 17.38
N ALA A 29 -5.95 -15.68 16.34
CA ALA A 29 -6.38 -16.43 15.15
C ALA A 29 -7.60 -15.82 14.41
N GLU A 30 -7.76 -14.50 14.49
CA GLU A 30 -8.87 -13.74 13.91
C GLU A 30 -8.42 -12.78 12.77
N VAL A 31 -7.33 -13.09 12.07
CA VAL A 31 -6.74 -12.24 11.02
C VAL A 31 -7.77 -11.80 9.97
N ASP A 32 -8.62 -12.72 9.50
CA ASP A 32 -9.65 -12.41 8.50
C ASP A 32 -10.71 -11.44 9.05
N ASN A 33 -11.19 -11.68 10.27
CA ASN A 33 -12.18 -10.82 10.91
C ASN A 33 -11.61 -9.41 11.16
N TRP A 34 -10.37 -9.33 11.68
CA TRP A 34 -9.68 -8.07 11.88
C TRP A 34 -9.49 -7.28 10.59
N GLN A 35 -9.15 -7.96 9.47
CA GLN A 35 -9.02 -7.29 8.19
C GLN A 35 -10.36 -6.69 7.74
N LEU A 36 -11.44 -7.46 7.82
CA LEU A 36 -12.79 -7.03 7.43
C LEU A 36 -13.24 -5.80 8.24
N ILE A 37 -13.08 -5.85 9.57
CA ILE A 37 -13.44 -4.73 10.44
C ILE A 37 -12.59 -3.49 10.14
N LEU A 38 -11.28 -3.64 9.94
CA LEU A 38 -10.41 -2.53 9.57
C LEU A 38 -10.74 -1.95 8.18
N GLU A 39 -11.18 -2.78 7.25
CA GLU A 39 -11.67 -2.36 5.93
C GLU A 39 -12.93 -1.50 6.05
N GLN A 40 -13.95 -1.99 6.74
CA GLN A 40 -15.20 -1.26 6.98
C GLN A 40 -14.95 0.06 7.72
N LEU A 41 -14.12 0.04 8.76
CA LEU A 41 -13.73 1.27 9.47
C LEU A 41 -12.94 2.24 8.57
N ALA A 42 -12.09 1.73 7.68
CA ALA A 42 -11.38 2.57 6.72
C ALA A 42 -12.32 3.21 5.70
N GLU A 43 -13.35 2.51 5.24
CA GLU A 43 -14.38 3.04 4.35
C GLU A 43 -15.20 4.14 5.03
N ILE A 44 -15.67 3.90 6.26
CA ILE A 44 -16.38 4.89 7.08
C ILE A 44 -15.53 6.15 7.28
N MET A 45 -14.22 5.98 7.52
CA MET A 45 -13.29 7.09 7.64
C MET A 45 -12.94 7.78 6.32
N ASN A 46 -13.27 7.17 5.18
CA ASN A 46 -13.08 7.77 3.87
C ASN A 46 -14.26 8.66 3.46
N ASP A 47 -15.40 8.53 4.15
CA ASP A 47 -16.59 9.33 3.96
C ASP A 47 -16.32 10.83 4.18
N PRO A 48 -16.77 11.72 3.28
CA PRO A 48 -16.53 13.15 3.37
C PRO A 48 -17.10 13.78 4.67
N GLU A 49 -18.28 13.37 5.10
CA GLU A 49 -18.93 13.93 6.30
C GLU A 49 -18.12 13.58 7.56
N LEU A 50 -17.63 12.34 7.67
CA LEU A 50 -16.76 11.93 8.77
C LEU A 50 -15.37 12.59 8.73
N LYS A 51 -14.81 12.84 7.54
CA LYS A 51 -13.55 13.58 7.42
C LYS A 51 -13.68 15.01 7.92
N GLU A 52 -14.77 15.69 7.61
CA GLU A 52 -15.03 17.04 8.13
C GLU A 52 -15.27 16.99 9.64
N MET A 53 -16.04 16.02 10.14
CA MET A 53 -16.28 15.83 11.58
C MET A 53 -15.01 15.56 12.39
N THR A 54 -14.09 14.72 11.89
CA THR A 54 -12.83 14.42 12.59
C THR A 54 -11.85 15.59 12.65
N HIS A 55 -12.03 16.60 11.79
CA HIS A 55 -11.25 17.84 11.79
C HIS A 55 -11.99 19.02 12.41
N ASP A 56 -13.28 18.87 12.78
CA ASP A 56 -14.02 19.93 13.44
C ASP A 56 -13.57 20.07 14.91
N PRO A 57 -12.92 21.17 15.29
CA PRO A 57 -12.47 21.39 16.66
C PRO A 57 -13.62 21.51 17.68
N ARG A 58 -14.88 21.62 17.21
CA ARG A 58 -16.09 21.64 18.05
C ARG A 58 -16.53 20.24 18.50
N LEU A 59 -16.04 19.18 17.86
CA LEU A 59 -16.35 17.81 18.24
C LEU A 59 -15.48 17.38 19.42
N SER A 60 -16.14 17.20 20.57
CA SER A 60 -15.45 16.70 21.76
C SER A 60 -15.04 15.23 21.56
N GLN A 61 -13.92 14.83 22.16
CA GLN A 61 -13.48 13.43 22.20
C GLN A 61 -14.57 12.48 22.74
N GLY A 62 -15.42 12.96 23.65
CA GLY A 62 -16.56 12.22 24.18
C GLY A 62 -17.62 11.91 23.11
N GLN A 63 -17.98 12.89 22.28
CA GLN A 63 -18.95 12.70 21.19
C GLN A 63 -18.41 11.75 20.12
N LEU A 64 -17.14 11.90 19.73
CA LEU A 64 -16.51 11.00 18.77
C LEU A 64 -16.48 9.56 19.29
N LYS A 65 -16.19 9.36 20.58
CA LYS A 65 -16.25 8.05 21.23
C LYS A 65 -17.65 7.47 21.26
N THR A 66 -18.68 8.29 21.49
CA THR A 66 -20.08 7.83 21.43
C THR A 66 -20.50 7.41 20.03
N ILE A 67 -20.18 8.21 19.01
CA ILE A 67 -20.52 7.91 17.62
C ILE A 67 -19.80 6.64 17.18
N MET A 68 -18.47 6.59 17.37
CA MET A 68 -17.70 5.41 17.02
C MET A 68 -18.11 4.19 17.84
N GLY A 69 -18.52 4.37 19.11
CA GLY A 69 -19.07 3.29 19.93
C GLY A 69 -20.27 2.61 19.27
N LYS A 70 -21.22 3.39 18.73
CA LYS A 70 -22.37 2.84 18.00
C LYS A 70 -21.96 2.10 16.73
N VAL A 71 -21.00 2.65 15.97
CA VAL A 71 -20.45 1.99 14.78
C VAL A 71 -19.83 0.64 15.17
N LEU A 72 -19.06 0.60 16.25
CA LEU A 72 -18.43 -0.63 16.74
C LEU A 72 -19.45 -1.63 17.30
N ASP A 73 -20.57 -1.16 17.87
CA ASP A 73 -21.68 -2.02 18.29
C ASP A 73 -22.36 -2.67 17.07
N GLU A 74 -22.59 -1.90 16.00
CA GLU A 74 -23.22 -2.37 14.76
C GLU A 74 -22.33 -3.34 13.96
N LEU A 75 -21.01 -3.12 13.99
CA LEU A 75 -20.02 -3.99 13.35
C LEU A 75 -19.70 -5.26 14.18
N GLU A 76 -20.35 -5.46 15.33
CA GLU A 76 -20.16 -6.61 16.22
C GLU A 76 -18.68 -6.90 16.54
N VAL A 77 -17.89 -5.84 16.76
CA VAL A 77 -16.44 -5.96 16.92
C VAL A 77 -16.05 -6.70 18.22
N SER A 78 -14.92 -7.39 18.18
CA SER A 78 -14.34 -8.02 19.37
C SER A 78 -13.86 -6.99 20.40
N ALA A 79 -13.64 -7.43 21.64
CA ALA A 79 -13.12 -6.57 22.70
C ALA A 79 -11.75 -5.96 22.34
N SER A 80 -10.89 -6.73 21.68
CA SER A 80 -9.56 -6.30 21.24
C SER A 80 -9.65 -5.25 20.14
N GLN A 81 -10.54 -5.44 19.16
CA GLN A 81 -10.82 -4.46 18.10
C GLN A 81 -11.39 -3.16 18.68
N ARG A 82 -12.35 -3.24 19.61
CA ARG A 82 -12.91 -2.08 20.30
C ARG A 82 -11.85 -1.31 21.09
N ASN A 83 -10.98 -2.02 21.80
CA ASN A 83 -9.88 -1.41 22.54
C ASN A 83 -8.89 -0.71 21.61
N PHE A 84 -8.57 -1.32 20.48
CA PHE A 84 -7.71 -0.71 19.46
C PHE A 84 -8.30 0.60 18.92
N VAL A 85 -9.58 0.62 18.56
CA VAL A 85 -10.24 1.84 18.08
C VAL A 85 -10.31 2.91 19.17
N ASN A 86 -10.62 2.53 20.41
CA ASN A 86 -10.61 3.46 21.56
C ASN A 86 -9.23 4.09 21.79
N LEU A 87 -8.15 3.32 21.60
CA LEU A 87 -6.78 3.83 21.67
C LEU A 87 -6.52 4.86 20.57
N LEU A 88 -6.95 4.59 19.33
CA LEU A 88 -6.82 5.53 18.21
C LEU A 88 -7.61 6.84 18.45
N ILE A 89 -8.79 6.76 19.06
CA ILE A 89 -9.57 7.94 19.45
C ILE A 89 -8.79 8.76 20.49
N LYS A 90 -8.33 8.11 21.56
CA LYS A 90 -7.55 8.76 22.64
C LYS A 90 -6.30 9.46 22.12
N ASP A 91 -5.59 8.83 21.18
CA ASP A 91 -4.38 9.36 20.56
C ASP A 91 -4.66 10.39 19.44
N LYS A 92 -5.92 10.70 19.14
CA LYS A 92 -6.34 11.54 17.99
C LYS A 92 -5.84 11.01 16.64
N LYS A 93 -5.69 9.70 16.52
CA LYS A 93 -5.16 8.98 15.35
C LYS A 93 -6.21 8.24 14.55
N LEU A 94 -7.49 8.49 14.80
CA LEU A 94 -8.61 7.86 14.08
C LEU A 94 -8.51 8.04 12.55
N SER A 95 -8.06 9.22 12.09
CA SER A 95 -7.84 9.52 10.67
C SER A 95 -6.76 8.65 10.00
N LEU A 96 -5.97 7.90 10.78
CA LEU A 96 -4.97 6.95 10.27
C LEU A 96 -5.57 5.59 9.91
N LEU A 97 -6.83 5.30 10.26
CA LEU A 97 -7.48 4.00 9.97
C LEU A 97 -7.30 3.51 8.53
N PRO A 98 -7.48 4.34 7.47
CA PRO A 98 -7.24 3.91 6.09
C PRO A 98 -5.78 3.49 5.83
N TRP A 99 -4.83 4.11 6.51
CA TRP A 99 -3.41 3.75 6.42
C TRP A 99 -3.08 2.51 7.26
N ILE A 100 -3.76 2.35 8.40
CA ILE A 100 -3.63 1.17 9.27
C ILE A 100 -4.15 -0.06 8.55
N HIS A 101 -5.34 -0.01 7.94
CA HIS A 101 -5.89 -1.10 7.14
C HIS A 101 -4.91 -1.52 6.02
N LYS A 102 -4.40 -0.55 5.25
CA LYS A 102 -3.38 -0.83 4.22
C LYS A 102 -2.12 -1.48 4.79
N GLY A 103 -1.63 -1.00 5.93
CA GLY A 103 -0.49 -1.60 6.61
C GLY A 103 -0.78 -3.02 7.11
N PHE A 104 -1.99 -3.27 7.61
CA PHE A 104 -2.41 -4.59 8.09
C PHE A 104 -2.40 -5.61 6.95
N VAL A 105 -2.98 -5.25 5.80
CA VAL A 105 -2.95 -6.09 4.59
C VAL A 105 -1.50 -6.35 4.14
N GLN A 106 -0.62 -5.36 4.27
CA GLN A 106 0.80 -5.54 3.97
C GLN A 106 1.49 -6.53 4.92
N GLU A 107 1.23 -6.45 6.23
CA GLU A 107 1.78 -7.41 7.20
C GLU A 107 1.24 -8.82 6.99
N ARG A 108 -0.05 -8.96 6.67
CA ARG A 108 -0.65 -10.24 6.25
C ARG A 108 0.06 -10.82 5.03
N LYS A 109 0.22 -10.03 3.96
CA LYS A 109 0.95 -10.44 2.75
C LYS A 109 2.41 -10.84 3.06
N LYS A 110 3.06 -10.21 4.03
CA LYS A 110 4.40 -10.60 4.52
C LYS A 110 4.42 -11.95 5.19
N ALA A 111 3.46 -12.23 6.05
CA ALA A 111 3.40 -13.49 6.77
C ALA A 111 3.01 -14.67 5.86
N GLU A 112 2.15 -14.42 4.86
CA GLU A 112 1.72 -15.43 3.88
C GLU A 112 2.76 -15.65 2.75
N ALA A 113 3.77 -14.78 2.64
CA ALA A 113 4.78 -14.91 1.62
C ALA A 113 5.68 -16.14 1.86
N ALA A 114 5.98 -16.86 0.79
CA ALA A 114 6.91 -17.96 0.85
C ALA A 114 8.32 -17.46 1.27
N PRO A 115 9.13 -18.28 1.95
CA PRO A 115 10.48 -17.92 2.36
C PRO A 115 11.30 -17.42 1.15
N GLY A 116 11.87 -16.22 1.25
CA GLY A 116 12.66 -15.61 0.16
C GLY A 116 11.85 -14.89 -0.91
N VAL A 117 10.54 -14.68 -0.69
CA VAL A 117 9.70 -13.76 -1.49
C VAL A 117 9.65 -12.44 -0.75
N ASP A 118 9.92 -11.32 -1.43
CA ASP A 118 9.64 -9.99 -0.87
C ASP A 118 8.28 -9.51 -1.39
N PRO A 119 7.21 -9.62 -0.59
CA PRO A 119 5.84 -9.37 -1.02
C PRO A 119 5.50 -7.89 -1.11
N LEU A 120 6.41 -7.01 -0.68
CA LEU A 120 6.28 -5.56 -0.81
C LEU A 120 7.04 -4.98 -2.00
N THR A 121 7.66 -5.82 -2.82
CA THR A 121 8.40 -5.35 -3.99
C THR A 121 7.47 -4.63 -4.95
N GLU A 122 7.56 -3.30 -5.04
CA GLU A 122 6.85 -2.56 -6.08
C GLU A 122 7.42 -2.97 -7.45
N VAL A 123 6.56 -3.53 -8.30
CA VAL A 123 6.89 -3.90 -9.67
C VAL A 123 6.20 -2.91 -10.60
N THR A 124 6.95 -1.98 -11.18
CA THR A 124 6.42 -1.07 -12.21
C THR A 124 6.78 -1.61 -13.58
N ILE A 125 5.79 -1.86 -14.42
CA ILE A 125 5.97 -2.29 -15.81
C ILE A 125 5.63 -1.10 -16.69
N VAL A 126 6.65 -0.51 -17.29
CA VAL A 126 6.49 0.56 -18.27
C VAL A 126 6.55 -0.06 -19.66
N SER A 127 5.44 0.02 -20.39
CA SER A 127 5.29 -0.54 -21.74
C SER A 127 4.96 0.56 -22.75
N ALA A 128 5.51 0.44 -23.96
CA ALA A 128 5.19 1.33 -25.08
C ALA A 128 3.72 1.25 -25.53
N ILE A 129 3.08 0.10 -25.28
CA ILE A 129 1.71 -0.21 -25.71
C ILE A 129 0.97 -0.81 -24.52
N ALA A 130 -0.33 -0.51 -24.40
CA ALA A 130 -1.20 -1.13 -23.42
C ALA A 130 -1.13 -2.67 -23.54
N LEU A 131 -0.76 -3.32 -22.44
CA LEU A 131 -0.67 -4.78 -22.37
C LEU A 131 -2.09 -5.36 -22.29
N THR A 132 -2.36 -6.40 -23.08
CA THR A 132 -3.62 -7.15 -22.95
C THR A 132 -3.64 -7.94 -21.63
N PRO A 133 -4.82 -8.28 -21.07
CA PRO A 133 -4.92 -9.05 -19.82
C PRO A 133 -4.12 -10.37 -19.87
N GLN A 134 -4.12 -11.02 -21.03
CA GLN A 134 -3.42 -12.28 -21.26
C GLN A 134 -1.89 -12.13 -21.22
N GLN A 135 -1.37 -11.00 -21.72
CA GLN A 135 0.06 -10.67 -21.63
C GLN A 135 0.46 -10.29 -20.21
N LEU A 136 -0.42 -9.58 -19.49
CA LEU A 136 -0.23 -9.23 -18.08
C LEU A 136 -0.11 -10.50 -17.21
N ASP A 137 -0.99 -11.47 -17.39
CA ASP A 137 -0.97 -12.72 -16.61
C ASP A 137 0.28 -13.57 -16.89
N ASN A 138 0.67 -13.69 -18.16
CA ASN A 138 1.92 -14.37 -18.50
C ASN A 138 3.15 -13.66 -17.91
N LEU A 139 3.13 -12.33 -17.87
CA LEU A 139 4.21 -11.53 -17.30
C LEU A 139 4.23 -11.68 -15.77
N LYS A 140 3.08 -11.63 -15.09
CA LYS A 140 2.94 -11.94 -13.66
C LYS A 140 3.49 -13.33 -13.33
N ALA A 141 3.12 -14.36 -14.10
CA ALA A 141 3.58 -15.73 -13.88
C ALA A 141 5.11 -15.87 -14.07
N THR A 142 5.67 -15.18 -15.08
CA THR A 142 7.11 -15.15 -15.34
C THR A 142 7.86 -14.39 -14.25
N LEU A 143 7.31 -13.27 -13.79
CA LEU A 143 7.89 -12.46 -12.72
C LEU A 143 7.86 -13.20 -11.38
N LYS A 144 6.75 -13.88 -11.05
CA LYS A 144 6.65 -14.79 -9.91
C LYS A 144 7.73 -15.87 -9.95
N LYS A 145 7.90 -16.55 -11.09
CA LYS A 145 8.90 -17.61 -11.25
C LYS A 145 10.34 -17.11 -11.22
N ARG A 146 10.63 -15.97 -11.86
CA ARG A 146 12.00 -15.51 -12.11
C ARG A 146 12.54 -14.63 -10.99
N PHE A 147 11.67 -13.87 -10.33
CA PHE A 147 12.05 -12.90 -9.29
C PHE A 147 11.49 -13.24 -7.91
N ASN A 148 10.86 -14.42 -7.78
CA ASN A 148 10.27 -14.91 -6.53
C ASN A 148 9.44 -13.80 -5.83
N THR A 149 8.66 -13.05 -6.61
CA THR A 149 7.95 -11.85 -6.15
C THR A 149 6.47 -12.03 -6.46
N SER A 150 5.62 -11.89 -5.44
CA SER A 150 4.15 -11.96 -5.58
C SER A 150 3.50 -10.58 -5.60
N ALA A 151 4.22 -9.58 -6.10
CA ALA A 151 3.71 -8.22 -6.24
C ALA A 151 2.64 -8.12 -7.31
N GLU A 152 1.67 -7.23 -7.09
CA GLU A 152 0.77 -6.77 -8.14
C GLU A 152 1.51 -5.71 -8.96
N PRO A 153 1.83 -5.98 -10.25
CA PRO A 153 2.58 -5.03 -11.05
C PRO A 153 1.73 -3.81 -11.39
N ASP A 154 2.26 -2.62 -11.10
CA ASP A 154 1.73 -1.34 -11.59
C ASP A 154 2.13 -1.18 -13.06
N VAL A 155 1.14 -1.12 -13.96
CA VAL A 155 1.39 -1.02 -15.40
C VAL A 155 1.19 0.40 -15.86
N GLN A 156 2.27 1.00 -16.33
CA GLN A 156 2.28 2.34 -16.90
C GLN A 156 2.52 2.24 -18.41
N VAL A 157 1.70 2.92 -19.20
CA VAL A 157 1.90 3.01 -20.65
C VAL A 157 2.64 4.31 -20.93
N ASP A 158 3.87 4.18 -21.43
CA ASP A 158 4.70 5.32 -21.82
C ASP A 158 4.93 5.30 -23.34
N PRO A 159 4.20 6.12 -24.10
CA PRO A 159 4.33 6.17 -25.56
C PRO A 159 5.69 6.72 -26.04
N ASP A 160 6.51 7.32 -25.18
CA ASP A 160 7.88 7.73 -25.49
C ASP A 160 8.88 6.55 -25.58
N LEU A 161 8.42 5.33 -25.24
CA LEU A 161 9.14 4.10 -25.49
C LEU A 161 8.95 3.68 -26.96
N ILE A 162 10.03 3.76 -27.74
CA ILE A 162 10.05 3.40 -29.17
C ILE A 162 9.87 1.87 -29.39
N GLY A 163 9.82 1.09 -28.31
CA GLY A 163 9.52 -0.34 -28.30
C GLY A 163 10.22 -1.06 -27.15
N GLY A 164 9.57 -2.09 -26.60
CA GLY A 164 10.08 -2.91 -25.49
C GLY A 164 9.42 -2.62 -24.14
N ILE A 165 9.82 -3.38 -23.11
CA ILE A 165 9.27 -3.30 -21.75
C ILE A 165 10.39 -2.91 -20.79
N LYS A 166 10.14 -1.91 -19.95
CA LYS A 166 10.98 -1.56 -18.81
C LYS A 166 10.29 -2.04 -17.54
N ILE A 167 10.95 -2.90 -16.79
CA ILE A 167 10.43 -3.46 -15.55
C ILE A 167 11.28 -2.93 -14.40
N VAL A 168 10.69 -2.15 -13.51
CA VAL A 168 11.32 -1.66 -12.28
C VAL A 168 10.82 -2.53 -11.14
N ILE A 169 11.74 -3.14 -10.39
CA ILE A 169 11.47 -4.06 -9.28
C ILE A 169 12.21 -3.51 -8.06
N GLY A 170 11.54 -2.74 -7.21
CA GLY A 170 12.21 -1.98 -6.13
C GLY A 170 13.31 -1.08 -6.70
N ASP A 171 14.58 -1.33 -6.32
CA ASP A 171 15.76 -0.61 -6.83
C ASP A 171 16.36 -1.19 -8.13
N ARG A 172 15.83 -2.31 -8.64
CA ARG A 172 16.37 -2.97 -9.83
C ARG A 172 15.59 -2.56 -11.08
N VAL A 173 16.29 -1.92 -12.02
CA VAL A 173 15.73 -1.54 -13.32
C VAL A 173 16.15 -2.54 -14.39
N TYR A 174 15.18 -3.29 -14.91
CA TYR A 174 15.33 -4.17 -16.07
C TYR A 174 14.78 -3.46 -17.30
N ASP A 175 15.68 -2.85 -18.07
CA ASP A 175 15.33 -2.13 -19.28
C ASP A 175 15.62 -3.04 -20.51
N GLN A 176 14.56 -3.56 -21.13
CA GLN A 176 14.62 -4.23 -22.45
C GLN A 176 14.09 -3.33 -23.57
N THR A 177 14.20 -2.01 -23.42
CA THR A 177 13.68 -1.07 -24.41
C THR A 177 14.71 -0.81 -25.51
N ILE A 178 14.22 -0.65 -26.73
CA ILE A 178 15.03 -0.32 -27.91
C ILE A 178 15.74 1.04 -27.69
N LYS A 179 15.08 1.96 -26.98
CA LYS A 179 15.62 3.26 -26.57
C LYS A 179 16.85 3.11 -25.67
N GLY A 180 16.81 2.20 -24.69
CA GLY A 180 17.94 1.90 -23.82
C GLY A 180 19.13 1.29 -24.57
N GLN A 181 18.88 0.48 -25.61
CA GLN A 181 19.95 -0.05 -26.47
C GLN A 181 20.57 1.04 -27.35
N LEU A 182 19.75 1.94 -27.91
CA LEU A 182 20.25 3.08 -28.70
C LEU A 182 21.05 4.08 -27.86
N GLU A 183 20.58 4.43 -26.66
CA GLU A 183 21.30 5.31 -25.72
C GLU A 183 22.65 4.72 -25.31
N ARG A 184 22.72 3.40 -25.09
CA ARG A 184 23.99 2.70 -24.80
C ARG A 184 24.94 2.74 -25.98
N LEU A 185 24.45 2.54 -27.21
CA LEU A 185 25.29 2.70 -28.41
C LEU A 185 25.76 4.15 -28.58
N LYS A 186 24.89 5.13 -28.36
CA LYS A 186 25.23 6.55 -28.46
C LYS A 186 26.31 6.95 -27.45
N LYS A 187 26.23 6.46 -26.22
CA LYS A 187 27.29 6.62 -25.20
C LYS A 187 28.61 5.94 -25.56
N HIS A 188 28.58 4.85 -26.33
CA HIS A 188 29.79 4.21 -26.83
C HIS A 188 30.46 4.98 -27.97
N LEU A 189 29.71 5.83 -28.69
CA LEU A 189 30.22 6.65 -29.80
C LEU A 189 30.64 8.06 -29.37
N ASP A 190 30.31 8.48 -28.14
CA ASP A 190 30.61 9.82 -27.58
C ASP A 190 31.77 9.81 -26.56
N LYS A 191 32.57 8.74 -26.53
CA LYS A 191 33.83 8.72 -25.77
C LYS A 191 34.98 9.17 -26.68
N PRO A 192 35.55 10.39 -26.51
CA PRO A 192 36.77 10.73 -27.24
C PRO A 192 37.90 9.75 -26.84
N PRO A 193 38.77 9.35 -27.77
CA PRO A 193 39.90 8.48 -27.45
C PRO A 193 40.72 9.13 -26.34
N ALA A 194 41.06 8.33 -25.32
CA ALA A 194 41.97 8.75 -24.26
C ALA A 194 43.33 9.15 -24.88
N PRO A 195 44.02 10.15 -24.31
CA PRO A 195 45.26 10.69 -24.87
C PRO A 195 46.39 9.67 -24.95
#